data_AF-A0A922IZT5-F1
#
_entry.id   AF-A0A922IZT5-F1
#
_cell.length_a   1.000
_cell.length_b   1.000
_cell.length_c   1.000
_cell.angle_alpha   90.00
_cell.angle_beta   90.00
_cell.angle_gamma   90.00
#
_symmetry.space_group_name_H-M   'P 1'
#
loop_
_entity.id
_entity.type
_entity.pdbx_description
1 polymer ?
#
loop_
_entity_poly.entity_id
_entity_poly.type
_entity_poly.pdbx_seq_one_letter_code
_entity_poly.pdbx_strand_id
1 'polypeptide(L)'
;SCARVLLSPAAGDTFNVIHYGAVGNGQTDDSQSFLKAWEDVCGASEGTPTLEIPNGMTFKLSPVAFKGPCKANSVHVLLQGTIVAPSRDAWNGKNEWIQFAEINGLMIDGGGQIDGQGSSWWQDCKSNCERPTALHINDCHASRLTGIKHLNSAKNHISISGCSDFYISDLEITAPGESPNTDGIDISRSSAITIEKSIIGTGDDCIAINGGTSNIKITQVTCGPGHGISIGSLGEDGKYDTVEDVYVGGCTFKGCQNGARIKTWAGGAGYARKITFEDITLEDSRHPIIIDQFYSSHDGTQGPSKGSSVAVSDVTYRNVHGTSADDEAIIFNCAEESCKNIVLDQIDITLSVPGKDAQAVCKNAEGTATSTVPSVTCLSN
;
A
#
# COMPACT_ATOMS: atom_id res chain seq x y z
N SER A 1 -16.81 -24.69 4.77
CA SER A 1 -17.80 -23.61 4.91
C SER A 1 -17.68 -23.02 6.31
N CYS A 2 -16.89 -21.97 6.46
CA CYS A 2 -16.87 -21.12 7.66
C CYS A 2 -17.20 -19.71 7.17
N ALA A 3 -18.48 -19.37 7.14
CA ALA A 3 -18.87 -17.99 6.95
C ALA A 3 -18.36 -17.20 8.17
N ARG A 4 -17.40 -16.30 7.95
CA ARG A 4 -17.10 -15.24 8.92
C ARG A 4 -18.40 -14.47 9.13
N VAL A 5 -19.04 -14.69 10.27
CA VAL A 5 -20.15 -13.86 10.72
C VAL A 5 -19.55 -12.49 11.00
N LEU A 6 -19.71 -11.54 10.06
CA LEU A 6 -19.53 -10.13 10.35
C LEU A 6 -20.61 -9.77 11.36
N LEU A 7 -20.27 -9.82 12.65
CA LEU A 7 -21.13 -9.32 13.71
C LEU A 7 -21.37 -7.84 13.43
N SER A 8 -22.61 -7.48 13.08
CA SER A 8 -23.03 -6.09 13.06
C SER A 8 -22.84 -5.53 14.47
N PRO A 9 -22.10 -4.42 14.64
CA PRO A 9 -21.91 -3.83 15.96
C PRO A 9 -23.28 -3.47 16.57
N ALA A 10 -23.35 -3.45 17.90
CA ALA A 10 -24.52 -2.89 18.58
C ALA A 10 -24.67 -1.41 18.16
N ALA A 11 -25.84 -1.03 17.67
CA ALA A 11 -26.11 0.32 17.18
C ALA A 11 -25.81 1.35 18.28
N GLY A 12 -24.90 2.28 17.99
CA GLY A 12 -24.62 3.46 18.84
C GLY A 12 -25.25 4.71 18.24
N ASP A 13 -24.99 5.85 18.88
CA ASP A 13 -25.44 7.15 18.40
C ASP A 13 -24.83 7.51 17.03
N THR A 14 -25.63 8.14 16.16
CA THR A 14 -25.18 8.64 14.85
C THR A 14 -25.01 10.15 14.87
N PHE A 15 -23.82 10.60 14.49
CA PHE A 15 -23.38 11.99 14.46
C PHE A 15 -23.18 12.43 13.01
N ASN A 16 -24.25 12.95 12.41
CA ASN A 16 -24.23 13.44 11.04
C ASN A 16 -23.53 14.80 10.95
N VAL A 17 -22.50 14.91 10.11
CA VAL A 17 -21.68 16.13 9.98
C VAL A 17 -22.49 17.40 9.62
N ILE A 18 -23.66 17.25 8.98
CA ILE A 18 -24.56 18.37 8.65
C ILE A 18 -25.16 18.99 9.93
N HIS A 19 -25.45 18.18 10.95
CA HIS A 19 -25.96 18.68 12.23
C HIS A 19 -24.90 19.48 13.01
N TYR A 20 -23.63 19.36 12.61
CA TYR A 20 -22.50 20.12 13.14
C TYR A 20 -22.15 21.34 12.28
N GLY A 21 -22.94 21.61 11.23
CA GLY A 21 -22.81 22.79 10.37
C GLY A 21 -21.98 22.58 9.10
N ALA A 22 -21.69 21.34 8.71
CA ALA A 22 -21.08 21.07 7.41
C ALA A 22 -22.06 21.48 6.28
N VAL A 23 -21.53 22.08 5.22
CA VAL A 23 -22.31 22.57 4.08
C VAL A 23 -22.41 21.52 2.98
N GLY A 24 -21.34 20.74 2.74
CA GLY A 24 -21.38 19.63 1.79
C GLY A 24 -21.53 20.03 0.32
N ASN A 25 -20.99 21.20 -0.06
CA ASN A 25 -21.03 21.75 -1.42
C ASN A 25 -19.70 21.65 -2.21
N GLY A 26 -18.67 21.01 -1.62
CA GLY A 26 -17.33 20.84 -2.19
C GLY A 26 -16.48 22.11 -2.26
N GLN A 27 -16.97 23.23 -1.71
CA GLN A 27 -16.35 24.55 -1.81
C GLN A 27 -16.11 25.19 -0.44
N THR A 28 -17.03 25.03 0.49
CA THR A 28 -16.86 25.50 1.87
C THR A 28 -15.93 24.55 2.60
N ASP A 29 -15.02 25.07 3.42
CA ASP A 29 -14.20 24.23 4.30
C ASP A 29 -15.06 23.70 5.45
N ASP A 30 -15.34 22.39 5.42
CA ASP A 30 -16.20 21.69 6.38
C ASP A 30 -15.41 21.07 7.55
N SER A 31 -14.09 21.27 7.61
CA SER A 31 -13.18 20.64 8.58
C SER A 31 -13.61 20.83 10.03
N GLN A 32 -14.03 22.04 10.40
CA GLN A 32 -14.43 22.34 11.78
C GLN A 32 -15.71 21.63 12.18
N SER A 33 -16.63 21.39 11.23
CA SER A 33 -17.86 20.64 11.47
C SER A 33 -17.56 19.16 11.68
N PHE A 34 -16.63 18.60 10.89
CA PHE A 34 -16.15 17.23 11.06
C PHE A 34 -15.45 17.01 12.40
N LEU A 35 -14.57 17.94 12.81
CA LEU A 35 -13.86 17.84 14.08
C LEU A 35 -14.82 17.88 15.28
N LYS A 36 -15.83 18.76 15.25
CA LYS A 36 -16.87 18.81 16.30
C LYS A 36 -17.70 17.52 16.36
N ALA A 37 -18.11 16.99 15.19
CA ALA A 37 -18.83 15.73 15.14
C ALA A 37 -17.97 14.59 15.70
N TRP A 38 -16.67 14.58 15.38
CA TRP A 38 -15.73 13.59 15.90
C TRP A 38 -15.53 13.67 17.42
N GLU A 39 -15.49 14.86 18.01
CA GLU A 39 -15.42 15.02 19.48
C GLU A 39 -16.56 14.27 20.19
N ASP A 40 -17.78 14.38 19.65
CA ASP A 40 -18.95 13.69 20.21
C ASP A 40 -18.93 12.17 19.93
N VAL A 41 -18.54 11.75 18.71
CA VAL A 41 -18.34 10.33 18.36
C VAL A 41 -17.35 9.68 19.31
N CYS A 42 -16.20 10.30 19.51
CA CYS A 42 -15.12 9.77 20.33
C CYS A 42 -15.43 9.87 21.83
N GLY A 43 -16.26 10.85 22.21
CA GLY A 43 -16.72 11.07 23.58
C GLY A 43 -17.88 10.18 24.03
N ALA A 44 -18.59 9.53 23.10
CA ALA A 44 -19.68 8.60 23.37
C ALA A 44 -19.17 7.24 23.89
N SER A 45 -19.90 6.64 24.83
CA SER A 45 -19.48 5.43 25.56
C SER A 45 -20.33 4.18 25.29
N GLU A 46 -21.46 4.33 24.59
CA GLU A 46 -22.39 3.24 24.33
C GLU A 46 -22.38 2.81 22.86
N GLY A 47 -22.53 1.51 22.63
CA GLY A 47 -22.62 0.93 21.29
C GLY A 47 -21.39 1.22 20.43
N THR A 48 -21.64 1.47 19.14
CA THR A 48 -20.65 1.94 18.17
C THR A 48 -21.07 3.32 17.67
N PRO A 49 -20.54 4.39 18.28
CA PRO A 49 -20.73 5.76 17.81
C PRO A 49 -20.32 5.90 16.34
N THR A 50 -21.17 6.54 15.55
CA THR A 50 -21.03 6.62 14.08
C THR A 50 -20.90 8.07 13.62
N LEU A 51 -19.76 8.43 13.02
CA LEU A 51 -19.62 9.64 12.22
C LEU A 51 -20.26 9.41 10.85
N GLU A 52 -21.37 10.07 10.55
CA GLU A 52 -22.08 9.91 9.28
C GLU A 52 -21.74 11.04 8.31
N ILE A 53 -21.25 10.65 7.12
CA ILE A 53 -20.90 11.54 6.02
C ILE A 53 -21.87 11.20 4.87
N PRO A 54 -22.96 11.97 4.72
CA PRO A 54 -24.13 11.55 3.96
C PRO A 54 -23.89 11.45 2.46
N ASN A 55 -24.62 10.53 1.83
CA ASN A 55 -24.63 10.34 0.38
C ASN A 55 -25.12 11.60 -0.36
N GLY A 56 -24.61 11.82 -1.57
CA GLY A 56 -25.03 12.93 -2.46
C GLY A 56 -24.46 14.29 -2.10
N MET A 57 -23.55 14.35 -1.11
CA MET A 57 -22.89 15.59 -0.68
C MET A 57 -21.37 15.50 -0.85
N THR A 58 -20.73 16.66 -1.03
CA THR A 58 -19.29 16.78 -1.22
C THR A 58 -18.70 17.68 -0.15
N PHE A 59 -17.79 17.18 0.67
CA PHE A 59 -17.22 17.92 1.80
C PHE A 59 -15.77 18.28 1.47
N LYS A 60 -15.45 19.57 1.45
CA LYS A 60 -14.05 20.00 1.30
C LYS A 60 -13.43 20.11 2.68
N LEU A 61 -12.36 19.36 2.92
CA LEU A 61 -11.66 19.37 4.20
C LEU A 61 -10.24 19.90 4.01
N SER A 62 -9.87 20.91 4.77
CA SER A 62 -8.47 21.20 5.10
C SER A 62 -7.83 20.02 5.86
N PRO A 63 -6.50 19.98 6.05
CA PRO A 63 -5.86 18.94 6.84
C PRO A 63 -6.51 18.78 8.23
N VAL A 64 -6.97 17.56 8.54
CA VAL A 64 -7.69 17.20 9.76
C VAL A 64 -7.11 15.93 10.39
N ALA A 65 -7.17 15.88 11.72
CA ALA A 65 -6.77 14.71 12.50
C ALA A 65 -7.88 14.32 13.48
N PHE A 66 -8.41 13.12 13.29
CA PHE A 66 -9.41 12.46 14.14
C PHE A 66 -8.65 11.57 15.13
N LYS A 67 -8.50 12.06 16.37
CA LYS A 67 -7.68 11.40 17.39
C LYS A 67 -8.52 10.70 18.43
N GLY A 68 -8.04 9.53 18.87
CA GLY A 68 -8.45 8.87 20.10
C GLY A 68 -7.58 9.26 21.30
N PRO A 69 -7.57 8.45 22.36
CA PRO A 69 -8.40 7.26 22.55
C PRO A 69 -9.88 7.64 22.73
N CYS A 70 -10.77 6.90 22.07
CA CYS A 70 -12.21 7.08 22.23
C CYS A 70 -12.75 6.29 23.42
N LYS A 71 -13.87 6.74 24.00
CA LYS A 71 -14.47 6.07 25.17
C LYS A 71 -15.14 4.74 24.79
N ALA A 72 -15.76 4.68 23.62
CA ALA A 72 -16.28 3.43 23.07
C ALA A 72 -15.12 2.53 22.59
N ASN A 73 -15.30 1.21 22.68
CA ASN A 73 -14.31 0.22 22.22
C ASN A 73 -14.19 0.15 20.69
N SER A 74 -15.17 0.72 19.98
CA SER A 74 -15.22 0.78 18.52
C SER A 74 -15.97 2.02 18.07
N VAL A 75 -15.52 2.61 16.97
CA VAL A 75 -16.14 3.78 16.35
C VAL A 75 -16.29 3.53 14.85
N HIS A 76 -17.35 4.07 14.26
CA HIS A 76 -17.68 3.88 12.85
C HIS A 76 -17.63 5.22 12.13
N VAL A 77 -16.97 5.25 10.98
CA VAL A 77 -17.01 6.34 10.01
C VAL A 77 -17.78 5.82 8.80
N LEU A 78 -19.04 6.22 8.70
CA LEU A 78 -19.93 5.88 7.60
C LEU A 78 -19.75 6.92 6.49
N LEU A 79 -18.78 6.67 5.61
CA LEU A 79 -18.45 7.47 4.44
C LEU A 79 -19.33 7.08 3.24
N GLN A 80 -20.43 7.79 3.03
CA GLN A 80 -21.31 7.62 1.86
C GLN A 80 -21.17 8.74 0.84
N GLY A 81 -20.78 9.94 1.30
CA GLY A 81 -20.55 11.10 0.46
C GLY A 81 -19.17 11.12 -0.21
N THR A 82 -18.79 12.31 -0.68
CA THR A 82 -17.47 12.61 -1.23
C THR A 82 -16.70 13.52 -0.29
N ILE A 83 -15.43 13.22 -0.03
CA ILE A 83 -14.50 14.16 0.60
C ILE A 83 -13.49 14.63 -0.45
N VAL A 84 -13.28 15.94 -0.59
CA VAL A 84 -12.34 16.53 -1.55
C VAL A 84 -11.25 17.36 -0.86
N ALA A 85 -10.01 17.23 -1.34
CA ALA A 85 -8.88 17.97 -0.84
C ALA A 85 -8.99 19.47 -1.17
N PRO A 86 -8.37 20.37 -0.39
CA PRO A 86 -8.33 21.79 -0.70
C PRO A 86 -7.20 22.07 -1.70
N SER A 87 -7.15 23.31 -2.22
CA SER A 87 -6.00 23.77 -3.00
C SER A 87 -4.71 23.74 -2.18
N ARG A 88 -3.56 23.63 -2.87
CA ARG A 88 -2.21 23.56 -2.28
C ARG A 88 -1.92 24.62 -1.21
N ASP A 89 -2.43 25.82 -1.36
CA ASP A 89 -2.20 26.92 -0.42
C ASP A 89 -2.82 26.68 0.97
N ALA A 90 -3.82 25.82 1.09
CA ALA A 90 -4.51 25.53 2.35
C ALA A 90 -3.73 24.58 3.27
N TRP A 91 -2.65 23.95 2.79
CA TRP A 91 -1.98 22.87 3.50
C TRP A 91 -0.99 23.34 4.57
N ASN A 92 -0.54 24.61 4.53
CA ASN A 92 0.33 25.22 5.55
C ASN A 92 1.52 24.32 5.97
N GLY A 93 2.13 23.60 5.02
CA GLY A 93 3.26 22.70 5.27
C GLY A 93 2.92 21.37 5.94
N LYS A 94 1.64 20.97 5.99
CA LYS A 94 1.21 19.64 6.44
C LYS A 94 1.40 18.62 5.32
N ASN A 95 1.91 17.44 5.70
CA ASN A 95 2.20 16.33 4.80
C ASN A 95 1.16 15.22 4.87
N GLU A 96 0.07 15.45 5.59
CA GLU A 96 -1.03 14.51 5.79
C GLU A 96 -2.35 15.26 5.68
N TRP A 97 -3.32 14.64 5.02
CA TRP A 97 -4.63 15.24 4.81
C TRP A 97 -5.66 14.82 5.86
N ILE A 98 -6.03 13.54 5.83
CA ILE A 98 -7.00 12.96 6.75
C ILE A 98 -6.24 11.95 7.59
N GLN A 99 -6.13 12.22 8.89
CA GLN A 99 -5.48 11.31 9.82
C GLN A 99 -6.52 10.72 10.78
N PHE A 100 -6.48 9.40 10.96
CA PHE A 100 -7.07 8.72 12.12
C PHE A 100 -5.93 8.20 12.99
N ALA A 101 -5.91 8.60 14.26
CA ALA A 101 -4.80 8.27 15.15
C ALA A 101 -5.23 7.74 16.51
N GLU A 102 -4.54 6.72 17.02
CA GLU A 102 -4.67 6.22 18.40
C GLU A 102 -6.09 5.69 18.71
N ILE A 103 -6.68 4.93 17.78
CA ILE A 103 -8.06 4.42 17.87
C ILE A 103 -8.05 2.89 17.86
N ASN A 104 -8.71 2.29 18.86
CA ASN A 104 -9.10 0.89 18.83
C ASN A 104 -10.48 0.74 18.19
N GLY A 105 -10.65 -0.28 17.34
CA GLY A 105 -11.95 -0.61 16.77
C GLY A 105 -12.45 0.41 15.75
N LEU A 106 -11.54 1.06 14.99
CA LEU A 106 -11.92 1.99 13.92
C LEU A 106 -12.53 1.21 12.75
N MET A 107 -13.72 1.61 12.32
CA MET A 107 -14.40 1.03 11.16
C MET A 107 -14.68 2.13 10.16
N ILE A 108 -14.20 2.00 8.92
CA ILE A 108 -14.46 2.96 7.84
C ILE A 108 -15.08 2.19 6.67
N ASP A 109 -16.31 2.53 6.32
CA ASP A 109 -17.03 1.94 5.17
C ASP A 109 -18.09 2.92 4.63
N GLY A 110 -18.93 2.47 3.69
CA GLY A 110 -20.12 3.24 3.25
C GLY A 110 -20.22 3.49 1.74
N GLY A 111 -19.24 3.09 0.94
CA GLY A 111 -19.29 3.21 -0.52
C GLY A 111 -18.89 4.57 -1.08
N GLY A 112 -18.60 5.56 -0.23
CA GLY A 112 -18.20 6.90 -0.61
C GLY A 112 -16.76 7.00 -1.10
N GLN A 113 -16.29 8.23 -1.30
CA GLN A 113 -15.01 8.49 -1.95
C GLN A 113 -14.18 9.59 -1.28
N ILE A 114 -12.86 9.45 -1.35
CA ILE A 114 -11.85 10.42 -0.94
C ILE A 114 -11.07 10.84 -2.20
N ASP A 115 -11.22 12.10 -2.64
CA ASP A 115 -10.54 12.65 -3.82
C ASP A 115 -9.48 13.68 -3.40
N GLY A 116 -8.22 13.31 -3.60
CA GLY A 116 -7.05 14.10 -3.23
C GLY A 116 -6.75 15.28 -4.16
N GLN A 117 -7.43 15.41 -5.30
CA GLN A 117 -7.24 16.48 -6.29
C GLN A 117 -5.74 16.76 -6.62
N GLY A 118 -4.95 15.69 -6.75
CA GLY A 118 -3.49 15.71 -6.80
C GLY A 118 -2.86 16.34 -8.05
N SER A 119 -3.64 16.64 -9.10
CA SER A 119 -3.12 17.10 -10.39
C SER A 119 -2.23 18.33 -10.32
N SER A 120 -2.60 19.32 -9.49
CA SER A 120 -1.80 20.52 -9.26
C SER A 120 -0.44 20.19 -8.63
N TRP A 121 -0.39 19.23 -7.71
CA TRP A 121 0.85 18.78 -7.09
C TRP A 121 1.77 18.08 -8.08
N TRP A 122 1.23 17.22 -8.96
CA TRP A 122 2.05 16.48 -9.93
C TRP A 122 2.65 17.37 -11.03
N GLN A 123 1.98 18.47 -11.37
CA GLN A 123 2.46 19.43 -12.38
C GLN A 123 3.55 20.34 -11.81
N ASP A 124 3.31 20.90 -10.62
CA ASP A 124 4.16 21.93 -10.02
C ASP A 124 5.28 21.37 -9.14
N CYS A 125 5.25 20.07 -8.84
CA CYS A 125 6.15 19.44 -7.87
C CYS A 125 6.48 17.99 -8.23
N LYS A 126 7.36 17.82 -9.22
CA LYS A 126 7.79 16.49 -9.68
C LYS A 126 8.87 15.85 -8.82
N SER A 127 9.74 16.62 -8.14
CA SER A 127 10.89 16.02 -7.43
C SER A 127 11.44 16.77 -6.21
N ASN A 128 10.86 17.88 -5.75
CA ASN A 128 11.46 18.72 -4.70
C ASN A 128 10.46 19.42 -3.76
N CYS A 129 9.27 18.84 -3.55
CA CYS A 129 8.40 19.33 -2.49
C CYS A 129 7.69 18.19 -1.76
N GLU A 130 7.42 18.45 -0.49
CA GLU A 130 6.56 17.61 0.31
C GLU A 130 5.13 17.66 -0.24
N ARG A 131 4.62 16.48 -0.58
CA ARG A 131 3.26 16.27 -1.06
C ARG A 131 2.51 15.45 -0.03
N PRO A 132 1.24 15.78 0.23
CA PRO A 132 0.53 15.13 1.32
C PRO A 132 0.03 13.73 0.97
N THR A 133 0.08 12.83 1.94
CA THR A 133 -0.68 11.58 1.94
C THR A 133 -2.16 11.86 2.14
N ALA A 134 -3.05 11.19 1.39
CA ALA A 134 -4.49 11.42 1.47
C ALA A 134 -5.14 10.86 2.75
N LEU A 135 -4.85 9.60 3.12
CA LEU A 135 -5.35 8.99 4.34
C LEU A 135 -4.19 8.39 5.14
N HIS A 136 -4.02 8.80 6.39
CA HIS A 136 -3.07 8.20 7.33
C HIS A 136 -3.81 7.53 8.48
N ILE A 137 -3.65 6.22 8.60
CA ILE A 137 -4.08 5.44 9.76
C ILE A 137 -2.86 5.19 10.63
N ASN A 138 -2.82 5.83 11.80
CA ASN A 138 -1.65 5.83 12.67
C ASN A 138 -1.98 5.26 14.06
N ASP A 139 -1.26 4.23 14.49
CA ASP A 139 -1.44 3.60 15.80
C ASP A 139 -2.90 3.19 16.06
N CYS A 140 -3.55 2.62 15.04
CA CYS A 140 -4.90 2.06 15.16
C CYS A 140 -4.86 0.53 15.22
N HIS A 141 -5.70 -0.06 16.08
CA HIS A 141 -5.73 -1.52 16.23
C HIS A 141 -7.16 -2.08 16.14
N ALA A 142 -7.26 -3.38 15.82
CA ALA A 142 -8.54 -4.08 15.66
C ALA A 142 -9.49 -3.34 14.72
N SER A 143 -8.96 -2.83 13.61
CA SER A 143 -9.63 -1.86 12.75
C SER A 143 -10.01 -2.45 11.39
N ARG A 144 -10.89 -1.77 10.65
CA ARG A 144 -11.27 -2.14 9.28
C ARG A 144 -11.52 -0.95 8.37
N LEU A 145 -11.13 -1.09 7.11
CA LEU A 145 -11.33 -0.12 6.04
C LEU A 145 -11.85 -0.87 4.81
N THR A 146 -13.12 -0.66 4.46
CA THR A 146 -13.77 -1.51 3.46
C THR A 146 -14.68 -0.74 2.50
N GLY A 147 -14.62 -1.09 1.22
CA GLY A 147 -15.66 -0.70 0.26
C GLY A 147 -15.68 0.80 -0.09
N ILE A 148 -14.56 1.52 0.01
CA ILE A 148 -14.48 2.94 -0.34
C ILE A 148 -13.55 3.19 -1.52
N LYS A 149 -13.70 4.37 -2.14
CA LYS A 149 -12.89 4.80 -3.28
C LYS A 149 -11.86 5.85 -2.87
N HIS A 150 -10.66 5.75 -3.43
CA HIS A 150 -9.62 6.77 -3.31
C HIS A 150 -9.21 7.23 -4.70
N LEU A 151 -9.25 8.54 -4.93
CA LEU A 151 -8.94 9.16 -6.21
C LEU A 151 -7.80 10.16 -6.06
N ASN A 152 -6.87 10.14 -7.00
CA ASN A 152 -5.95 11.24 -7.29
C ASN A 152 -5.23 11.82 -6.07
N SER A 153 -4.64 10.98 -5.21
CA SER A 153 -3.85 11.50 -4.09
C SER A 153 -2.64 12.31 -4.58
N ALA A 154 -2.27 13.37 -3.85
CA ALA A 154 -1.11 14.18 -4.18
C ALA A 154 0.21 13.39 -4.06
N LYS A 155 0.24 12.40 -3.16
CA LYS A 155 1.31 11.41 -2.95
C LYS A 155 0.64 10.05 -2.71
N ASN A 156 1.09 9.25 -1.76
CA ASN A 156 0.48 7.98 -1.35
C ASN A 156 -1.02 8.18 -1.02
N HIS A 157 -1.88 7.23 -1.38
CA HIS A 157 -3.31 7.29 -1.07
C HIS A 157 -3.59 6.92 0.37
N ILE A 158 -3.00 5.81 0.85
CA ILE A 158 -3.19 5.31 2.20
C ILE A 158 -1.83 5.01 2.82
N SER A 159 -1.58 5.52 4.02
CA SER A 159 -0.46 5.11 4.88
C SER A 159 -1.01 4.44 6.14
N ILE A 160 -0.38 3.34 6.53
CA ILE A 160 -0.69 2.53 7.70
C ILE A 160 0.59 2.43 8.54
N SER A 161 0.57 3.05 9.71
CA SER A 161 1.74 3.16 10.57
C SER A 161 1.39 2.69 11.98
N GLY A 162 2.23 1.81 12.57
CA GLY A 162 2.04 1.42 13.98
C GLY A 162 0.76 0.60 14.25
N CYS A 163 0.12 0.06 13.23
CA CYS A 163 -1.19 -0.58 13.36
C CYS A 163 -1.07 -2.09 13.61
N SER A 164 -2.10 -2.67 14.24
CA SER A 164 -2.21 -4.13 14.33
C SER A 164 -3.64 -4.63 14.17
N ASP A 165 -3.79 -5.87 13.70
CA ASP A 165 -5.11 -6.48 13.48
C ASP A 165 -6.00 -5.60 12.59
N PHE A 166 -5.51 -5.26 11.40
CA PHE A 166 -6.20 -4.36 10.48
C PHE A 166 -6.65 -5.12 9.23
N TYR A 167 -7.95 -5.09 8.97
CA TYR A 167 -8.57 -5.69 7.80
C TYR A 167 -8.98 -4.65 6.76
N ILE A 168 -8.50 -4.81 5.53
CA ILE A 168 -8.75 -3.91 4.41
C ILE A 168 -9.32 -4.70 3.26
N SER A 169 -10.46 -4.29 2.72
CA SER A 169 -11.02 -4.99 1.56
C SER A 169 -11.89 -4.15 0.64
N ASP A 170 -12.08 -4.64 -0.58
CA ASP A 170 -13.04 -4.07 -1.54
C ASP A 170 -12.77 -2.59 -1.85
N LEU A 171 -11.49 -2.18 -1.87
CA LEU A 171 -11.12 -0.80 -2.20
C LEU A 171 -10.95 -0.62 -3.71
N GLU A 172 -11.27 0.59 -4.17
CA GLU A 172 -10.95 1.06 -5.52
C GLU A 172 -10.05 2.30 -5.40
N ILE A 173 -8.76 2.15 -5.73
CA ILE A 173 -7.77 3.24 -5.65
C ILE A 173 -7.29 3.58 -7.05
N THR A 174 -7.46 4.83 -7.47
CA THR A 174 -7.09 5.25 -8.83
C THR A 174 -6.38 6.60 -8.88
N ALA A 175 -5.29 6.64 -9.65
CA ALA A 175 -4.60 7.85 -10.09
C ALA A 175 -3.97 7.59 -11.47
N PRO A 176 -3.62 8.64 -12.24
CA PRO A 176 -2.93 8.45 -13.53
C PRO A 176 -1.61 7.70 -13.36
N GLY A 177 -1.27 6.79 -14.29
CA GLY A 177 -0.03 6.00 -14.24
C GLY A 177 1.27 6.82 -14.26
N GLU A 178 1.21 8.07 -14.71
CA GLU A 178 2.36 9.00 -14.73
C GLU A 178 2.40 9.92 -13.49
N SER A 179 1.48 9.74 -12.53
CA SER A 179 1.46 10.54 -11.30
C SER A 179 2.56 10.06 -10.33
N PRO A 180 3.52 10.91 -9.95
CA PRO A 180 4.71 10.44 -9.24
C PRO A 180 4.37 10.06 -7.79
N ASN A 181 4.90 8.95 -7.25
CA ASN A 181 4.75 8.55 -5.84
C ASN A 181 3.30 8.54 -5.34
N THR A 182 2.37 8.09 -6.19
CA THR A 182 0.96 7.96 -5.82
C THR A 182 0.63 6.57 -5.33
N ASP A 183 1.50 6.00 -4.52
CA ASP A 183 1.41 4.66 -3.96
C ASP A 183 -0.01 4.37 -3.44
N GLY A 184 -0.50 3.15 -3.63
CA GLY A 184 -1.83 2.75 -3.20
C GLY A 184 -1.91 2.66 -1.68
N ILE A 185 -1.20 1.68 -1.11
CA ILE A 185 -1.16 1.42 0.34
C ILE A 185 0.27 1.24 0.81
N ASP A 186 0.71 2.12 1.71
CA ASP A 186 2.00 2.01 2.37
C ASP A 186 1.83 1.49 3.80
N ILE A 187 2.59 0.47 4.16
CA ILE A 187 2.55 -0.17 5.48
C ILE A 187 3.91 -0.02 6.14
N SER A 188 3.95 0.45 7.39
CA SER A 188 5.17 0.50 8.19
C SER A 188 4.90 0.21 9.66
N ARG A 189 5.87 -0.37 10.37
CA ARG A 189 5.79 -0.64 11.82
C ARG A 189 4.49 -1.33 12.25
N SER A 190 3.94 -2.20 11.41
CA SER A 190 2.59 -2.75 11.58
C SER A 190 2.59 -4.27 11.58
N SER A 191 1.56 -4.90 12.16
CA SER A 191 1.48 -6.37 12.19
C SER A 191 0.06 -6.91 12.01
N ALA A 192 -0.08 -8.13 11.52
CA ALA A 192 -1.39 -8.77 11.32
C ALA A 192 -2.32 -7.93 10.44
N ILE A 193 -1.81 -7.55 9.25
CA ILE A 193 -2.56 -6.75 8.27
C ILE A 193 -3.07 -7.69 7.17
N THR A 194 -4.36 -7.65 6.89
CA THR A 194 -4.98 -8.37 5.77
C THR A 194 -5.54 -7.38 4.76
N ILE A 195 -5.14 -7.51 3.50
CA ILE A 195 -5.64 -6.74 2.36
C ILE A 195 -6.23 -7.72 1.34
N GLU A 196 -7.49 -7.55 0.97
CA GLU A 196 -8.10 -8.44 -0.03
C GLU A 196 -9.09 -7.78 -0.98
N LYS A 197 -9.25 -8.35 -2.19
CA LYS A 197 -10.33 -7.99 -3.13
C LYS A 197 -10.34 -6.51 -3.55
N SER A 198 -9.17 -5.90 -3.67
CA SER A 198 -9.05 -4.48 -4.04
C SER A 198 -8.52 -4.31 -5.46
N ILE A 199 -8.88 -3.20 -6.10
CA ILE A 199 -8.37 -2.78 -7.40
C ILE A 199 -7.59 -1.48 -7.19
N ILE A 200 -6.31 -1.48 -7.55
CA ILE A 200 -5.39 -0.37 -7.32
C ILE A 200 -4.63 -0.07 -8.60
N GLY A 201 -4.85 1.10 -9.17
CA GLY A 201 -4.12 1.59 -10.34
C GLY A 201 -3.60 3.00 -10.10
N THR A 202 -2.29 3.15 -9.99
CA THR A 202 -1.64 4.42 -9.63
C THR A 202 -0.35 4.62 -10.43
N GLY A 203 0.45 5.64 -10.11
CA GLY A 203 1.74 5.87 -10.76
C GLY A 203 2.95 5.40 -9.94
N ASP A 204 2.74 4.66 -8.84
CA ASP A 204 3.83 4.06 -8.06
C ASP A 204 3.38 2.70 -7.48
N ASP A 205 3.96 2.25 -6.35
CA ASP A 205 3.64 0.95 -5.76
C ASP A 205 2.14 0.78 -5.52
N CYS A 206 1.62 -0.38 -5.91
CA CYS A 206 0.26 -0.80 -5.58
C CYS A 206 0.13 -0.94 -4.05
N ILE A 207 1.07 -1.67 -3.46
CA ILE A 207 1.23 -1.82 -2.01
C ILE A 207 2.74 -1.84 -1.70
N ALA A 208 3.18 -1.01 -0.76
CA ALA A 208 4.56 -0.97 -0.26
C ALA A 208 4.63 -1.43 1.20
N ILE A 209 5.45 -2.44 1.50
CA ILE A 209 5.64 -3.02 2.84
C ILE A 209 7.02 -2.61 3.37
N ASN A 210 7.05 -1.60 4.24
CA ASN A 210 8.25 -0.99 4.77
C ASN A 210 8.66 -1.57 6.14
N GLY A 211 9.80 -1.10 6.66
CA GLY A 211 10.44 -1.63 7.87
C GLY A 211 9.56 -1.66 9.13
N GLY A 212 9.86 -2.64 9.99
CA GLY A 212 9.13 -2.91 11.25
C GLY A 212 7.82 -3.66 11.05
N THR A 213 7.63 -4.31 9.90
CA THR A 213 6.33 -4.88 9.51
C THR A 213 6.35 -6.40 9.51
N SER A 214 5.29 -7.06 10.00
CA SER A 214 5.21 -8.53 9.98
C SER A 214 3.80 -9.10 9.88
N ASN A 215 3.66 -10.37 9.48
CA ASN A 215 2.37 -11.06 9.37
C ASN A 215 1.40 -10.28 8.47
N ILE A 216 1.74 -10.20 7.19
CA ILE A 216 0.97 -9.48 6.16
C ILE A 216 0.37 -10.49 5.19
N LYS A 217 -0.93 -10.36 4.94
CA LYS A 217 -1.64 -11.19 3.97
C LYS A 217 -2.32 -10.32 2.92
N ILE A 218 -1.91 -10.46 1.67
CA ILE A 218 -2.49 -9.77 0.52
C ILE A 218 -3.07 -10.81 -0.42
N THR A 219 -4.38 -10.75 -0.72
CA THR A 219 -4.98 -11.72 -1.65
C THR A 219 -6.02 -11.13 -2.58
N GLN A 220 -6.13 -11.65 -3.80
CA GLN A 220 -7.16 -11.20 -4.76
C GLN A 220 -7.09 -9.69 -5.04
N VAL A 221 -5.88 -9.12 -5.11
CA VAL A 221 -5.68 -7.72 -5.46
C VAL A 221 -5.28 -7.61 -6.92
N THR A 222 -5.93 -6.71 -7.65
CA THR A 222 -5.54 -6.32 -9.00
C THR A 222 -4.77 -5.01 -8.93
N CYS A 223 -3.49 -5.06 -9.26
CA CYS A 223 -2.60 -3.92 -9.33
C CYS A 223 -2.38 -3.56 -10.80
N GLY A 224 -2.44 -2.27 -11.14
CA GLY A 224 -2.11 -1.84 -12.49
C GLY A 224 -2.94 -0.70 -13.06
N PRO A 225 -2.33 0.34 -13.65
CA PRO A 225 -0.88 0.57 -13.77
C PRO A 225 -0.22 0.87 -12.40
N GLY A 226 1.13 0.96 -12.36
CA GLY A 226 1.90 1.25 -11.14
C GLY A 226 3.18 0.42 -11.05
N HIS A 227 3.75 0.25 -9.85
CA HIS A 227 5.01 -0.44 -9.62
C HIS A 227 4.89 -1.83 -8.96
N GLY A 228 3.67 -2.37 -8.87
CA GLY A 228 3.42 -3.72 -8.32
C GLY A 228 3.36 -3.74 -6.79
N ILE A 229 3.55 -4.91 -6.20
CA ILE A 229 3.60 -5.08 -4.74
C ILE A 229 5.07 -5.18 -4.33
N SER A 230 5.49 -4.27 -3.46
CA SER A 230 6.88 -4.08 -3.08
C SER A 230 7.12 -4.33 -1.61
N ILE A 231 8.15 -5.12 -1.30
CA ILE A 231 8.79 -5.14 0.02
C ILE A 231 9.91 -4.10 0.00
N GLY A 232 9.80 -3.08 0.86
CA GLY A 232 10.73 -1.98 0.98
C GLY A 232 10.28 -0.68 0.30
N SER A 233 11.18 0.31 0.18
CA SER A 233 12.63 0.15 0.34
C SER A 233 13.08 -0.06 1.78
N LEU A 234 13.99 -1.00 2.01
CA LEU A 234 14.52 -1.32 3.34
C LEU A 234 15.99 -0.88 3.48
N GLY A 235 16.35 -0.38 4.66
CA GLY A 235 17.74 -0.12 5.04
C GLY A 235 18.30 1.20 4.52
N GLU A 236 17.43 2.15 4.17
CA GLU A 236 17.84 3.50 3.75
C GLU A 236 18.79 4.13 4.78
N ASP A 237 19.84 4.80 4.34
CA ASP A 237 20.86 5.42 5.21
C ASP A 237 21.50 4.45 6.22
N GLY A 238 21.56 3.15 5.91
CA GLY A 238 22.11 2.13 6.81
C GLY A 238 21.19 1.75 7.96
N LYS A 239 19.90 2.12 7.90
CA LYS A 239 18.90 1.75 8.92
C LYS A 239 18.80 0.23 9.05
N TYR A 240 18.44 -0.19 10.27
CA TYR A 240 18.06 -1.57 10.54
C TYR A 240 16.57 -1.74 10.32
N ASP A 241 16.18 -2.35 9.20
CA ASP A 241 14.79 -2.58 8.84
C ASP A 241 14.44 -4.06 8.81
N THR A 242 13.22 -4.38 9.24
CA THR A 242 12.73 -5.76 9.28
C THR A 242 11.39 -5.88 8.58
N VAL A 243 11.26 -6.91 7.74
CA VAL A 243 10.00 -7.41 7.21
C VAL A 243 9.98 -8.93 7.34
N GLU A 244 8.91 -9.50 7.89
CA GLU A 244 8.79 -10.95 8.05
C GLU A 244 7.36 -11.46 7.89
N ASP A 245 7.22 -12.66 7.33
CA ASP A 245 5.95 -13.37 7.23
C ASP A 245 4.93 -12.59 6.37
N VAL A 246 5.22 -12.57 5.07
CA VAL A 246 4.39 -11.90 4.07
C VAL A 246 3.88 -12.93 3.06
N TYR A 247 2.57 -12.97 2.87
CA TYR A 247 1.92 -13.79 1.85
C TYR A 247 1.15 -12.91 0.87
N VAL A 248 1.47 -13.04 -0.42
CA VAL A 248 0.78 -12.40 -1.54
C VAL A 248 0.24 -13.51 -2.44
N GLY A 249 -1.09 -13.65 -2.54
CA GLY A 249 -1.73 -14.81 -3.16
C GLY A 249 -2.90 -14.48 -4.08
N GLY A 250 -2.94 -15.04 -5.29
CA GLY A 250 -4.10 -14.88 -6.18
C GLY A 250 -4.25 -13.45 -6.70
N CYS A 251 -3.15 -12.76 -6.96
CA CYS A 251 -3.14 -11.35 -7.39
C CYS A 251 -2.85 -11.21 -8.89
N THR A 252 -3.24 -10.08 -9.47
CA THR A 252 -2.98 -9.76 -10.88
C THR A 252 -2.14 -8.48 -10.99
N PHE A 253 -1.06 -8.51 -11.77
CA PHE A 253 -0.26 -7.34 -12.11
C PHE A 253 -0.48 -6.97 -13.58
N LYS A 254 -1.10 -5.82 -13.83
CA LYS A 254 -1.56 -5.39 -15.16
C LYS A 254 -0.90 -4.09 -15.60
N GLY A 255 -0.01 -4.13 -16.58
CA GLY A 255 0.68 -2.94 -17.08
C GLY A 255 1.55 -2.27 -16.01
N CYS A 256 2.06 -3.04 -15.05
CA CYS A 256 2.91 -2.54 -13.99
C CYS A 256 4.37 -2.42 -14.46
N GLN A 257 5.13 -1.47 -13.92
CA GLN A 257 6.58 -1.42 -14.10
C GLN A 257 7.26 -2.63 -13.44
N ASN A 258 6.75 -3.10 -12.31
CA ASN A 258 7.26 -4.31 -11.64
C ASN A 258 6.07 -5.15 -11.16
N GLY A 259 6.30 -6.43 -10.86
CA GLY A 259 5.28 -7.29 -10.25
C GLY A 259 5.51 -7.47 -8.74
N ALA A 260 6.08 -8.61 -8.39
CA ALA A 260 6.51 -8.98 -7.05
C ALA A 260 7.95 -8.50 -6.80
N ARG A 261 8.08 -7.39 -6.05
CA ARG A 261 9.36 -6.69 -5.87
C ARG A 261 9.87 -6.74 -4.43
N ILE A 262 11.17 -6.92 -4.27
CA ILE A 262 11.91 -6.68 -3.02
C ILE A 262 13.00 -5.65 -3.33
N LYS A 263 13.01 -4.51 -2.64
CA LYS A 263 13.99 -3.43 -2.83
C LYS A 263 14.68 -3.08 -1.51
N THR A 264 16.00 -3.15 -1.48
CA THR A 264 16.81 -2.78 -0.31
C THR A 264 17.95 -1.85 -0.72
N TRP A 265 18.29 -0.90 0.15
CA TRP A 265 19.38 0.03 -0.07
C TRP A 265 20.74 -0.65 0.14
N ALA A 266 21.71 -0.28 -0.68
CA ALA A 266 23.10 -0.67 -0.46
C ALA A 266 23.61 -0.09 0.89
N GLY A 267 24.28 -0.91 1.70
CA GLY A 267 24.73 -0.52 3.03
C GLY A 267 23.69 -0.65 4.14
N GLY A 268 22.44 -1.04 3.81
CA GLY A 268 21.37 -1.28 4.78
C GLY A 268 21.64 -2.45 5.74
N ALA A 269 20.81 -2.58 6.78
CA ALA A 269 20.90 -3.66 7.74
C ALA A 269 19.52 -4.22 8.10
N GLY A 270 19.48 -5.43 8.67
CA GLY A 270 18.24 -6.10 9.08
C GLY A 270 17.88 -7.25 8.14
N TYR A 271 16.59 -7.50 7.94
CA TYR A 271 16.14 -8.65 7.14
C TYR A 271 14.78 -8.46 6.46
N ALA A 272 14.60 -9.14 5.34
CA ALA A 272 13.32 -9.44 4.70
C ALA A 272 13.21 -10.97 4.56
N ARG A 273 12.29 -11.62 5.28
CA ARG A 273 12.23 -13.10 5.27
C ARG A 273 10.85 -13.71 5.36
N LYS A 274 10.73 -14.98 4.95
CA LYS A 274 9.46 -15.74 4.93
C LYS A 274 8.42 -14.99 4.09
N ILE A 275 8.76 -14.79 2.82
CA ILE A 275 7.93 -14.03 1.88
C ILE A 275 7.48 -14.98 0.78
N THR A 276 6.18 -15.05 0.54
CA THR A 276 5.60 -15.90 -0.50
C THR A 276 4.79 -15.05 -1.45
N PHE A 277 5.09 -15.16 -2.75
CA PHE A 277 4.24 -14.71 -3.85
C PHE A 277 3.71 -15.96 -4.55
N GLU A 278 2.40 -16.19 -4.53
CA GLU A 278 1.77 -17.41 -5.02
C GLU A 278 0.55 -17.09 -5.89
N ASP A 279 0.30 -17.90 -6.92
CA ASP A 279 -0.86 -17.77 -7.81
C ASP A 279 -0.97 -16.35 -8.40
N ILE A 280 0.08 -15.91 -9.10
CA ILE A 280 0.17 -14.55 -9.65
C ILE A 280 -0.06 -14.59 -11.17
N THR A 281 -1.00 -13.76 -11.63
CA THR A 281 -1.23 -13.53 -13.06
C THR A 281 -0.59 -12.23 -13.51
N LEU A 282 0.19 -12.29 -14.58
CA LEU A 282 0.89 -11.17 -15.19
C LEU A 282 0.25 -10.78 -16.53
N GLU A 283 -0.11 -9.51 -16.66
CA GLU A 283 -0.59 -8.93 -17.91
C GLU A 283 0.30 -7.74 -18.26
N ASP A 284 1.25 -7.94 -19.17
CA ASP A 284 2.10 -6.85 -19.70
C ASP A 284 2.86 -6.08 -18.61
N SER A 285 3.37 -6.79 -17.59
CA SER A 285 4.19 -6.19 -16.53
C SER A 285 5.67 -6.19 -16.91
N ARG A 286 6.43 -5.11 -16.72
CA ARG A 286 7.80 -5.00 -17.26
C ARG A 286 8.83 -5.86 -16.53
N HIS A 287 8.93 -5.73 -15.21
CA HIS A 287 9.82 -6.55 -14.37
C HIS A 287 9.01 -7.38 -13.34
N PRO A 288 8.34 -8.45 -13.76
CA PRO A 288 7.42 -9.21 -12.93
C PRO A 288 7.99 -9.75 -11.61
N ILE A 289 9.22 -10.26 -11.61
CA ILE A 289 9.88 -10.79 -10.40
C ILE A 289 11.19 -10.06 -10.23
N ILE A 290 11.37 -9.34 -9.12
CA ILE A 290 12.58 -8.57 -8.90
C ILE A 290 13.01 -8.56 -7.42
N ILE A 291 14.30 -8.80 -7.20
CA ILE A 291 15.02 -8.51 -5.96
C ILE A 291 16.18 -7.59 -6.33
N ASP A 292 16.17 -6.36 -5.82
CA ASP A 292 17.24 -5.38 -6.02
C ASP A 292 17.78 -4.89 -4.69
N GLN A 293 19.04 -5.22 -4.39
CA GLN A 293 19.71 -4.81 -3.17
C GLN A 293 20.66 -3.61 -3.35
N PHE A 294 20.61 -2.97 -4.52
CA PHE A 294 21.39 -1.78 -4.84
C PHE A 294 20.48 -0.59 -5.14
N TYR A 295 19.30 -0.55 -4.51
CA TYR A 295 18.33 0.52 -4.66
C TYR A 295 18.98 1.86 -4.27
N SER A 296 18.81 2.88 -5.11
CA SER A 296 19.34 4.23 -4.88
C SER A 296 18.41 5.30 -5.44
N SER A 297 18.32 6.45 -4.77
CA SER A 297 17.50 7.60 -5.20
C SER A 297 18.12 8.40 -6.36
N HIS A 298 19.38 8.16 -6.71
CA HIS A 298 20.11 8.90 -7.74
C HIS A 298 20.97 7.98 -8.62
N ASP A 299 20.69 8.04 -9.93
CA ASP A 299 21.54 7.73 -11.10
C ASP A 299 22.80 6.85 -10.92
N GLY A 300 22.74 5.74 -10.18
CA GLY A 300 23.80 4.74 -10.15
C GLY A 300 25.17 5.24 -9.66
N THR A 301 25.25 6.42 -9.01
CA THR A 301 26.52 7.03 -8.57
C THR A 301 26.98 6.58 -7.20
N GLN A 302 26.14 5.91 -6.40
CA GLN A 302 26.54 5.21 -5.18
C GLN A 302 26.76 3.73 -5.51
N GLY A 303 27.98 3.42 -5.99
CA GLY A 303 28.45 2.04 -6.11
C GLY A 303 28.42 1.32 -4.76
N PRO A 304 28.48 -0.02 -4.75
CA PRO A 304 28.33 -0.82 -3.54
C PRO A 304 29.30 -0.35 -2.46
N SER A 305 28.77 0.25 -1.40
CA SER A 305 29.54 0.39 -0.17
C SER A 305 29.85 -1.02 0.30
N LYS A 306 31.13 -1.41 0.30
CA LYS A 306 31.58 -2.62 1.00
C LYS A 306 31.08 -2.49 2.44
N GLY A 307 30.09 -3.29 2.82
CA GLY A 307 29.33 -3.10 4.06
C GLY A 307 28.15 -4.06 4.17
N SER A 308 27.40 -3.96 5.27
CA SER A 308 26.19 -4.75 5.53
C SER A 308 25.15 -4.58 4.42
N SER A 309 24.35 -5.61 4.21
CA SER A 309 23.12 -5.54 3.42
C SER A 309 21.96 -6.07 4.25
N VAL A 310 20.73 -5.67 3.90
CA VAL A 310 19.53 -6.30 4.45
C VAL A 310 19.52 -7.76 3.99
N ALA A 311 19.48 -8.72 4.91
CA ALA A 311 19.43 -10.14 4.54
C ALA A 311 18.08 -10.49 3.92
N VAL A 312 18.06 -11.09 2.73
CA VAL A 312 16.85 -11.56 2.06
C VAL A 312 16.84 -13.08 2.09
N SER A 313 15.85 -13.68 2.75
CA SER A 313 15.84 -15.15 2.91
C SER A 313 14.46 -15.77 2.94
N ASP A 314 14.36 -17.05 2.59
CA ASP A 314 13.09 -17.80 2.61
C ASP A 314 12.02 -17.11 1.76
N VAL A 315 12.38 -16.76 0.52
CA VAL A 315 11.48 -16.11 -0.44
C VAL A 315 11.02 -17.15 -1.46
N THR A 316 9.72 -17.34 -1.58
CA THR A 316 9.11 -18.27 -2.54
C THR A 316 8.28 -17.50 -3.56
N TYR A 317 8.54 -17.75 -4.84
CA TYR A 317 7.63 -17.42 -5.93
C TYR A 317 7.08 -18.71 -6.49
N ARG A 318 5.76 -18.85 -6.53
CA ARG A 318 5.10 -20.08 -6.95
C ARG A 318 3.91 -19.82 -7.87
N ASN A 319 3.77 -20.61 -8.93
CA ASN A 319 2.65 -20.48 -9.86
C ASN A 319 2.47 -19.03 -10.36
N VAL A 320 3.56 -18.46 -10.90
CA VAL A 320 3.56 -17.12 -11.48
C VAL A 320 3.54 -17.27 -13.00
N HIS A 321 2.52 -16.75 -13.65
CA HIS A 321 2.30 -16.97 -15.08
C HIS A 321 1.79 -15.72 -15.81
N GLY A 322 2.10 -15.60 -17.10
CA GLY A 322 1.55 -14.56 -17.98
C GLY A 322 2.59 -13.88 -18.84
N THR A 323 2.44 -12.57 -19.06
CA THR A 323 3.30 -11.82 -20.00
C THR A 323 4.12 -10.71 -19.34
N SER A 324 5.37 -10.61 -19.80
CA SER A 324 6.29 -9.52 -19.50
C SER A 324 6.36 -8.53 -20.66
N ALA A 325 6.31 -7.24 -20.36
CA ALA A 325 6.42 -6.19 -21.37
C ALA A 325 7.89 -5.97 -21.81
N ASP A 326 8.84 -6.16 -20.90
CA ASP A 326 10.27 -6.00 -21.15
C ASP A 326 10.99 -7.37 -21.13
N ASP A 327 12.14 -7.45 -21.81
CA ASP A 327 12.88 -8.70 -22.03
C ASP A 327 13.30 -9.36 -20.69
N GLU A 328 13.71 -8.58 -19.70
CA GLU A 328 14.15 -9.05 -18.38
C GLU A 328 12.98 -9.24 -17.41
N ALA A 329 12.40 -10.44 -17.44
CA ALA A 329 11.22 -10.78 -16.65
C ALA A 329 11.53 -11.14 -15.18
N ILE A 330 12.70 -11.73 -14.94
CA ILE A 330 13.17 -12.13 -13.60
C ILE A 330 14.52 -11.46 -13.35
N ILE A 331 14.63 -10.65 -12.29
CA ILE A 331 15.85 -9.92 -11.95
C ILE A 331 16.22 -10.17 -10.50
N PHE A 332 17.32 -10.87 -10.25
CA PHE A 332 17.93 -10.99 -8.93
C PHE A 332 19.29 -10.29 -8.93
N ASN A 333 19.34 -9.12 -8.31
CA ASN A 333 20.54 -8.31 -8.15
C ASN A 333 20.91 -8.22 -6.67
N CYS A 334 21.47 -9.31 -6.16
CA CYS A 334 21.79 -9.44 -4.74
C CYS A 334 23.23 -9.02 -4.42
N ALA A 335 23.42 -8.52 -3.19
CA ALA A 335 24.74 -8.41 -2.59
C ALA A 335 25.36 -9.80 -2.38
N GLU A 336 26.66 -9.88 -2.10
CA GLU A 336 27.31 -11.16 -1.83
C GLU A 336 26.74 -11.79 -0.56
N GLU A 337 26.39 -13.08 -0.61
CA GLU A 337 25.92 -13.89 0.52
C GLU A 337 24.60 -13.41 1.19
N SER A 338 23.84 -12.52 0.56
CA SER A 338 22.67 -11.86 1.19
C SER A 338 21.31 -12.43 0.80
N CYS A 339 21.19 -13.06 -0.37
CA CYS A 339 19.95 -13.68 -0.86
C CYS A 339 20.04 -15.20 -0.75
N LYS A 340 19.33 -15.80 0.22
CA LYS A 340 19.42 -17.23 0.52
C LYS A 340 18.05 -17.90 0.51
N ASN A 341 17.99 -19.16 0.11
CA ASN A 341 16.75 -19.93 0.06
C ASN A 341 15.66 -19.22 -0.78
N ILE A 342 16.04 -18.78 -1.97
CA ILE A 342 15.12 -18.23 -2.98
C ILE A 342 14.55 -19.39 -3.80
N VAL A 343 13.24 -19.58 -3.76
CA VAL A 343 12.55 -20.68 -4.44
C VAL A 343 11.71 -20.14 -5.57
N LEU A 344 11.96 -20.65 -6.78
CA LEU A 344 11.09 -20.53 -7.94
C LEU A 344 10.46 -21.90 -8.22
N ASP A 345 9.14 -21.96 -8.24
CA ASP A 345 8.41 -23.19 -8.56
C ASP A 345 7.22 -22.88 -9.48
N GLN A 346 7.16 -23.52 -10.64
CA GLN A 346 6.07 -23.33 -11.61
C GLN A 346 5.97 -21.86 -12.05
N ILE A 347 7.03 -21.37 -12.69
CA ILE A 347 7.08 -20.02 -13.27
C ILE A 347 6.96 -20.15 -14.79
N ASP A 348 6.01 -19.43 -15.39
CA ASP A 348 5.78 -19.44 -16.84
C ASP A 348 5.54 -18.02 -17.35
N ILE A 349 6.63 -17.30 -17.62
CA ILE A 349 6.60 -15.92 -18.08
C ILE A 349 7.12 -15.86 -19.52
N THR A 350 6.26 -15.38 -20.41
CA THR A 350 6.57 -15.12 -21.82
C THR A 350 6.61 -13.61 -22.08
N LEU A 351 7.15 -13.17 -23.22
CA LEU A 351 7.04 -11.77 -23.60
C LEU A 351 5.68 -11.46 -24.22
N SER A 352 5.18 -10.25 -23.94
CA SER A 352 3.99 -9.70 -24.62
C SER A 352 4.20 -9.58 -26.14
N VAL A 353 5.47 -9.49 -26.59
CA VAL A 353 5.85 -9.48 -28.00
C VAL A 353 6.05 -10.92 -28.51
N PRO A 354 5.28 -11.37 -29.52
CA PRO A 354 5.41 -12.73 -30.05
C PRO A 354 6.79 -13.01 -30.67
N GLY A 355 7.29 -14.23 -30.48
CA GLY A 355 8.50 -14.72 -31.14
C GLY A 355 9.82 -14.30 -30.49
N LYS A 356 9.77 -13.68 -29.31
CA LYS A 356 10.94 -13.47 -28.44
C LYS A 356 10.71 -14.18 -27.11
N ASP A 357 11.81 -14.63 -26.51
CA ASP A 357 11.79 -15.28 -25.21
C ASP A 357 12.12 -14.28 -24.10
N ALA A 358 11.42 -14.40 -22.98
CA ALA A 358 11.76 -13.67 -21.76
C ALA A 358 13.11 -14.13 -21.21
N GLN A 359 13.76 -13.28 -20.43
CA GLN A 359 15.09 -13.50 -19.88
C GLN A 359 15.09 -13.37 -18.36
N ALA A 360 16.04 -14.05 -17.73
CA ALA A 360 16.34 -13.91 -16.33
C ALA A 360 17.77 -13.39 -16.14
N VAL A 361 17.92 -12.36 -15.31
CA VAL A 361 19.21 -11.88 -14.82
C VAL A 361 19.34 -12.32 -13.38
N CYS A 362 20.44 -13.02 -13.05
CA CYS A 362 20.69 -13.41 -11.69
C CYS A 362 22.14 -13.21 -11.26
N LYS A 363 22.30 -12.57 -10.11
CA LYS A 363 23.56 -12.28 -9.45
C LYS A 363 23.41 -12.54 -7.94
N ASN A 364 24.26 -13.43 -7.42
CA ASN A 364 24.42 -13.71 -5.99
C ASN A 364 23.15 -14.14 -5.24
N ALA A 365 22.19 -14.77 -5.93
CA ALA A 365 21.05 -15.41 -5.28
C ALA A 365 21.28 -16.92 -5.19
N GLU A 366 20.93 -17.51 -4.06
CA GLU A 366 21.02 -18.96 -3.82
C GLU A 366 19.66 -19.56 -3.48
N GLY A 367 19.38 -20.71 -4.09
CA GLY A 367 18.15 -21.46 -3.87
C GLY A 367 17.83 -22.36 -5.05
N THR A 368 16.55 -22.65 -5.29
CA THR A 368 16.10 -23.67 -6.24
C THR A 368 15.13 -23.13 -7.27
N ALA A 369 15.22 -23.62 -8.51
CA ALA A 369 14.27 -23.31 -9.57
C ALA A 369 13.73 -24.61 -10.21
N THR A 370 12.44 -24.87 -10.04
CA THR A 370 11.77 -26.04 -10.61
C THR A 370 10.66 -25.58 -11.56
N SER A 371 10.58 -26.18 -12.76
CA SER A 371 9.56 -25.83 -13.77
C SER A 371 9.46 -24.32 -14.02
N THR A 372 10.60 -23.68 -14.31
CA THR A 372 10.73 -22.23 -14.39
C THR A 372 11.13 -21.79 -15.80
N VAL A 373 10.30 -20.94 -16.42
CA VAL A 373 10.54 -20.24 -17.68
C VAL A 373 10.32 -18.74 -17.42
N PRO A 374 11.32 -17.87 -17.68
CA PRO A 374 12.65 -18.17 -18.23
C PRO A 374 13.60 -18.86 -17.24
N SER A 375 14.60 -19.59 -17.75
CA SER A 375 15.60 -20.31 -16.94
C SER A 375 16.46 -19.35 -16.11
N VAL A 376 16.64 -19.64 -14.83
CA VAL A 376 17.44 -18.82 -13.90
C VAL A 376 18.74 -19.52 -13.53
N THR A 377 19.87 -19.07 -14.07
CA THR A 377 21.13 -19.83 -14.10
C THR A 377 21.90 -19.92 -12.78
N CYS A 378 21.63 -19.04 -11.82
CA CYS A 378 22.30 -19.02 -10.52
C CYS A 378 21.66 -19.97 -9.48
N LEU A 379 20.41 -20.41 -9.73
CA LEU A 379 19.67 -21.27 -8.83
C LEU A 379 19.90 -22.73 -9.23
N SER A 380 19.90 -23.64 -8.26
CA SER A 380 19.97 -25.08 -8.54
C SER A 380 18.64 -25.61 -9.08
N ASN A 381 18.69 -26.58 -9.98
CA ASN A 381 17.48 -27.23 -10.51
C ASN A 381 16.85 -28.22 -9.54
#